data_AF-A0A7Y1TVA6-F1
#
_entry.id   AF-A0A7Y1TVA6-F1
#
_cell.length_a   1.000
_cell.length_b   1.000
_cell.length_c   1.000
_cell.angle_alpha   90.00
_cell.angle_beta   90.00
_cell.angle_gamma   90.00
#
_symmetry.space_group_name_H-M   'P 1'
#
loop_
_entity.id
_entity.type
_entity.pdbx_description
1 polymer ?
#
loop_
_entity_poly.entity_id
_entity_poly.type
_entity_poly.pdbx_seq_one_letter_code
_entity_poly.pdbx_strand_id
1 'polypeptide(L)'
;MTPMFAPEKSKRRIAGFLSVALATLSGCGGDHRAGAIDDFVYGIDPFATSEPAVDAGERSAAEPDGDFSCTTTNYSETRQYDRIVAYAANSDSLWPGAILHGNSVYDGLFAQASFDREPLSISISLESLDGLGSRLLATPKLSTFRDAMGDILDSEVDGATAANIYAEIEQVHSERQLELALGASVKWLGGAASIAGSFNFSNEKRKSRYLVKYIQAYYTVDVDPPGRPSDWFAPSVTVADLADQFGPGDPPVYVASITYGRMIAFTFESDYSADELGAALEFAYKGGVEVSGEVSASSREVLDKSRITAHVLGGSGGEAAKSIDSFDGLMDFIRTGGNYSKDSPGAPIAYKLNYLANNEPARLSFTDDYEVRECVRVSQRIKVSLDSIKVVRTGGDGPELEVFGKIIAAGEDGVTLFDRGEEHAVVISQG
;
A
#
# COMPACT_ATOMS: atom_id res chain seq x y z
N MET A 1 80.94 -27.50 -19.53
CA MET A 1 81.80 -28.59 -20.00
C MET A 1 81.15 -29.90 -19.57
N THR A 2 80.68 -30.70 -20.51
CA THR A 2 80.12 -32.04 -20.30
C THR A 2 81.12 -32.91 -19.52
N PRO A 3 80.65 -33.82 -18.67
CA PRO A 3 80.66 -35.20 -19.15
C PRO A 3 79.43 -36.04 -18.77
N MET A 4 79.23 -37.01 -19.65
CA MET A 4 78.42 -38.22 -19.61
C MET A 4 78.97 -39.20 -18.56
N PHE A 5 78.11 -39.99 -17.89
CA PHE A 5 78.25 -41.43 -17.55
C PHE A 5 77.26 -41.84 -16.44
N ALA A 6 76.41 -42.84 -16.72
CA ALA A 6 75.74 -43.70 -15.73
C ALA A 6 76.62 -44.96 -15.49
N PRO A 7 76.25 -46.01 -14.71
CA PRO A 7 75.20 -46.19 -13.68
C PRO A 7 75.72 -46.90 -12.38
N GLU A 8 74.96 -46.96 -11.27
CA GLU A 8 75.13 -48.06 -10.30
C GLU A 8 73.86 -48.39 -9.46
N LYS A 9 73.70 -49.69 -9.20
CA LYS A 9 72.51 -50.38 -8.68
C LYS A 9 72.43 -50.31 -7.15
N SER A 10 71.22 -50.19 -6.60
CA SER A 10 70.91 -50.77 -5.29
C SER A 10 69.45 -51.23 -5.23
N LYS A 11 69.27 -52.56 -5.14
CA LYS A 11 68.01 -53.22 -4.84
C LYS A 11 67.78 -53.15 -3.33
N ARG A 12 66.64 -52.63 -2.88
CA ARG A 12 66.01 -53.05 -1.62
C ARG A 12 64.53 -53.33 -1.86
N ARG A 13 64.16 -54.60 -1.72
CA ARG A 13 62.78 -55.07 -1.55
C ARG A 13 62.36 -54.73 -0.12
N ILE A 14 61.21 -54.09 0.04
CA ILE A 14 60.45 -54.08 1.30
C ILE A 14 59.02 -54.44 0.93
N ALA A 15 58.59 -55.59 1.44
CA ALA A 15 57.21 -56.04 1.40
C ALA A 15 56.40 -55.21 2.42
N GLY A 16 55.33 -54.56 1.96
CA GLY A 16 54.38 -53.84 2.80
C GLY A 16 52.98 -54.39 2.52
N PHE A 17 52.39 -55.00 3.54
CA PHE A 17 51.02 -55.49 3.57
C PHE A 17 50.03 -54.38 3.24
N LEU A 18 49.17 -54.60 2.24
CA LEU A 18 48.05 -53.74 1.91
C LEU A 18 46.86 -54.12 2.81
N SER A 19 46.68 -53.40 3.92
CA SER A 19 45.42 -53.42 4.68
C SER A 19 44.36 -52.66 3.88
N VAL A 20 43.37 -53.39 3.37
CA VAL A 20 42.14 -52.82 2.81
C VAL A 20 41.29 -52.35 4.00
N ALA A 21 41.38 -51.05 4.30
CA ALA A 21 40.38 -50.38 5.11
C ALA A 21 39.17 -50.12 4.21
N LEU A 22 38.07 -50.83 4.48
CA LEU A 22 36.77 -50.58 3.88
C LEU A 22 36.24 -49.27 4.46
N ALA A 23 36.58 -48.14 3.84
CA ALA A 23 35.95 -46.86 4.13
C ALA A 23 34.56 -46.87 3.49
N THR A 24 33.52 -46.86 4.32
CA THR A 24 32.15 -46.57 3.90
C THR A 24 32.10 -45.13 3.39
N LEU A 25 32.19 -44.97 2.06
CA LEU A 25 31.89 -43.73 1.35
C LEU A 25 30.39 -43.44 1.48
N SER A 26 30.02 -42.58 2.42
CA SER A 26 28.67 -42.02 2.53
C SER A 26 28.65 -40.49 2.40
N GLY A 27 29.68 -39.89 1.79
CA GLY A 27 29.89 -38.44 1.83
C GLY A 27 29.90 -37.68 0.50
N CYS A 28 29.92 -38.32 -0.67
CA CYS A 28 30.06 -37.58 -1.94
C CYS A 28 28.74 -37.22 -2.64
N GLY A 29 27.61 -37.86 -2.29
CA GLY A 29 26.33 -37.61 -2.98
C GLY A 29 25.64 -36.30 -2.57
N GLY A 30 25.81 -35.88 -1.29
CA GLY A 30 25.11 -34.72 -0.72
C GLY A 30 25.57 -33.38 -1.28
N ASP A 31 26.88 -33.17 -1.38
CA ASP A 31 27.45 -31.92 -1.91
C ASP A 31 27.17 -31.74 -3.40
N HIS A 32 27.18 -32.83 -4.18
CA HIS A 32 26.82 -32.78 -5.61
C HIS A 32 25.33 -32.47 -5.82
N ARG A 33 24.44 -33.00 -4.97
CA ARG A 33 23.00 -32.67 -5.01
C ARG A 33 22.74 -31.22 -4.65
N ALA A 34 23.31 -30.76 -3.54
CA ALA A 34 23.14 -29.40 -3.04
C ALA A 34 23.60 -28.39 -4.10
N GLY A 35 24.81 -28.57 -4.65
CA GLY A 35 25.32 -27.72 -5.72
C GLY A 35 24.43 -27.73 -6.97
N ALA A 36 23.86 -28.87 -7.37
CA ALA A 36 22.97 -28.93 -8.53
C ALA A 36 21.62 -28.21 -8.30
N ILE A 37 21.09 -28.23 -7.08
CA ILE A 37 19.90 -27.45 -6.70
C ILE A 37 20.22 -25.96 -6.72
N ASP A 38 21.36 -25.57 -6.15
CA ASP A 38 21.80 -24.18 -6.15
C ASP A 38 21.97 -23.67 -7.58
N ASP A 39 22.70 -24.41 -8.43
CA ASP A 39 22.92 -24.08 -9.85
C ASP A 39 21.59 -23.96 -10.63
N PHE A 40 20.64 -24.85 -10.36
CA PHE A 40 19.31 -24.79 -10.99
C PHE A 40 18.56 -23.52 -10.58
N VAL A 41 18.49 -23.20 -9.28
CA VAL A 41 17.76 -22.03 -8.78
C VAL A 41 18.44 -20.73 -9.20
N TYR A 42 19.78 -20.67 -9.17
CA TYR A 42 20.55 -19.51 -9.65
C TYR A 42 20.44 -19.30 -11.16
N GLY A 43 20.13 -20.35 -11.92
CA GLY A 43 19.90 -20.28 -13.36
C GLY A 43 18.52 -19.75 -13.75
N ILE A 44 17.62 -19.50 -12.79
CA ILE A 44 16.30 -18.90 -13.06
C ILE A 44 16.39 -17.40 -12.81
N ASP A 45 16.18 -16.62 -13.87
CA ASP A 45 16.21 -15.16 -13.78
C ASP A 45 15.08 -14.62 -12.88
N PRO A 46 15.37 -13.64 -12.01
CA PRO A 46 14.35 -12.83 -11.34
C PRO A 46 13.41 -12.14 -12.34
N PHE A 47 12.27 -11.62 -11.86
CA PHE A 47 11.41 -10.81 -12.70
C PHE A 47 12.14 -9.58 -13.23
N ALA A 48 11.92 -9.29 -14.52
CA ALA A 48 12.28 -8.00 -15.08
C ALA A 48 11.37 -6.93 -14.44
N THR A 49 11.95 -6.09 -13.61
CA THR A 49 11.24 -4.96 -12.99
C THR A 49 11.52 -3.68 -13.77
N SER A 50 10.47 -2.93 -14.10
CA SER A 50 10.58 -1.58 -14.65
C SER A 50 10.78 -0.58 -13.52
N GLU A 51 11.70 0.38 -13.70
CA GLU A 51 11.94 1.47 -12.74
C GLU A 51 10.67 2.32 -12.55
N PRO A 52 10.43 2.86 -11.34
CA PRO A 52 9.31 3.77 -11.12
C PRO A 52 9.42 5.02 -12.02
N ALA A 53 8.35 5.34 -12.73
CA ALA A 53 8.30 6.46 -13.67
C ALA A 53 6.87 6.98 -13.81
N VAL A 54 6.73 8.28 -14.07
CA VAL A 54 5.45 8.90 -14.41
C VAL A 54 5.68 9.74 -15.66
N ASP A 55 5.12 9.29 -16.77
CA ASP A 55 5.22 9.96 -18.06
C ASP A 55 3.90 10.66 -18.37
N ALA A 56 3.96 11.99 -18.49
CA ALA A 56 2.81 12.81 -18.87
C ALA A 56 2.78 13.01 -20.38
N GLY A 57 1.63 12.70 -20.99
CA GLY A 57 1.32 13.01 -22.38
C GLY A 57 1.03 14.49 -22.61
N GLU A 58 0.62 14.81 -23.83
CA GLU A 58 0.19 16.18 -24.17
C GLU A 58 -1.12 16.51 -23.45
N ARG A 59 -1.15 17.66 -22.76
CA ARG A 59 -2.36 18.19 -22.15
C ARG A 59 -3.33 18.63 -23.26
N SER A 60 -4.58 18.23 -23.16
CA SER A 60 -5.63 18.65 -24.08
C SER A 60 -5.82 20.17 -24.11
N ALA A 61 -6.44 20.68 -25.18
CA ALA A 61 -6.98 22.02 -25.16
C ALA A 61 -8.02 22.16 -24.03
N ALA A 62 -8.15 23.37 -23.49
CA ALA A 62 -9.13 23.65 -22.46
C ALA A 62 -10.54 23.64 -23.05
N GLU A 63 -11.41 22.81 -22.48
CA GLU A 63 -12.80 22.64 -22.90
C GLU A 63 -13.76 23.21 -21.84
N PRO A 64 -14.80 23.96 -22.25
CA PRO A 64 -15.79 24.49 -21.32
C PRO A 64 -16.69 23.39 -20.77
N ASP A 65 -16.90 23.36 -19.46
CA ASP A 65 -17.86 22.52 -18.75
C ASP A 65 -18.66 23.34 -17.74
N GLY A 66 -19.78 23.89 -18.21
CA GLY A 66 -20.62 24.80 -17.42
C GLY A 66 -19.85 26.05 -16.96
N ASP A 67 -19.66 26.17 -15.65
CA ASP A 67 -18.91 27.26 -14.99
C ASP A 67 -17.37 27.04 -15.01
N PHE A 68 -16.90 25.92 -15.57
CA PHE A 68 -15.52 25.46 -15.51
C PHE A 68 -14.87 25.40 -16.89
N SER A 69 -13.54 25.44 -16.89
CA SER A 69 -12.68 25.15 -18.02
C SER A 69 -11.79 23.98 -17.63
N CYS A 70 -11.87 22.89 -18.38
CA CYS A 70 -11.25 21.61 -18.02
C CYS A 70 -10.19 21.21 -19.05
N THR A 71 -9.12 20.59 -18.57
CA THR A 71 -8.09 19.96 -19.41
C THR A 71 -7.88 18.52 -18.98
N THR A 72 -7.56 17.66 -19.93
CA THR A 72 -7.26 16.25 -19.70
C THR A 72 -5.80 15.98 -20.07
N THR A 73 -5.08 15.25 -19.22
CA THR A 73 -3.72 14.79 -19.51
C THR A 73 -3.67 13.28 -19.31
N ASN A 74 -3.09 12.57 -20.28
CA ASN A 74 -2.86 11.13 -20.17
C ASN A 74 -1.54 10.88 -19.46
N TYR A 75 -1.52 9.92 -18.54
CA TYR A 75 -0.34 9.52 -17.79
C TYR A 75 -0.10 8.02 -18.00
N SER A 76 1.17 7.67 -18.17
CA SER A 76 1.68 6.31 -18.01
C SER A 76 2.49 6.27 -16.73
N GLU A 77 2.04 5.54 -15.72
CA GLU A 77 2.72 5.44 -14.44
C GLU A 77 3.19 4.00 -14.20
N THR A 78 4.46 3.86 -13.86
CA THR A 78 5.06 2.62 -13.36
C THR A 78 5.37 2.78 -11.87
N ARG A 79 4.92 1.84 -11.05
CA ARG A 79 5.25 1.76 -9.63
C ARG A 79 5.85 0.41 -9.28
N GLN A 80 6.74 0.41 -8.29
CA GLN A 80 7.34 -0.80 -7.73
C GLN A 80 6.86 -1.02 -6.29
N TYR A 81 6.55 -2.27 -5.95
CA TYR A 81 6.11 -2.69 -4.62
C TYR A 81 7.01 -3.80 -4.11
N ASP A 82 7.59 -3.60 -2.94
CA ASP A 82 8.35 -4.62 -2.20
C ASP A 82 7.55 -5.21 -1.02
N ARG A 83 6.38 -4.64 -0.74
CA ARG A 83 5.39 -5.13 0.22
C ARG A 83 4.06 -5.32 -0.49
N ILE A 84 3.57 -6.54 -0.42
CA ILE A 84 2.35 -6.95 -1.07
C ILE A 84 1.23 -6.95 -0.04
N VAL A 85 0.20 -6.15 -0.25
CA VAL A 85 -0.94 -6.11 0.66
C VAL A 85 -1.72 -7.43 0.58
N ALA A 86 -2.23 -7.90 1.71
CA ALA A 86 -2.93 -9.17 1.85
C ALA A 86 -4.39 -9.14 1.33
N TYR A 87 -4.64 -8.62 0.12
CA TYR A 87 -5.99 -8.63 -0.48
C TYR A 87 -6.42 -10.02 -1.01
N ALA A 88 -5.44 -10.92 -1.22
CA ALA A 88 -5.60 -12.21 -1.87
C ALA A 88 -6.48 -13.21 -1.11
N ALA A 89 -7.27 -14.00 -1.83
CA ALA A 89 -8.23 -14.96 -1.29
C ALA A 89 -7.60 -16.07 -0.41
N ASN A 90 -6.31 -16.37 -0.57
CA ASN A 90 -5.59 -17.39 0.20
C ASN A 90 -4.45 -16.82 1.05
N SER A 91 -4.46 -15.51 1.28
CA SER A 91 -3.43 -14.82 2.07
C SER A 91 -3.30 -15.40 3.49
N ASP A 92 -4.42 -15.74 4.14
CA ASP A 92 -4.48 -16.41 5.46
C ASP A 92 -3.81 -17.80 5.54
N SER A 93 -3.49 -18.40 4.38
CA SER A 93 -2.78 -19.67 4.25
C SER A 93 -1.28 -19.51 4.00
N LEU A 94 -0.79 -18.29 3.81
CA LEU A 94 0.63 -17.98 3.71
C LEU A 94 1.31 -17.99 5.09
N TRP A 95 2.58 -18.37 5.12
CA TRP A 95 3.39 -18.47 6.33
C TRP A 95 4.86 -18.15 6.02
N PRO A 96 5.66 -17.60 6.96
CA PRO A 96 7.07 -17.27 6.72
C PRO A 96 7.88 -18.54 6.37
N GLY A 97 8.55 -18.53 5.23
CA GLY A 97 9.28 -19.67 4.68
C GLY A 97 8.51 -20.54 3.68
N ALA A 98 7.23 -20.25 3.41
CA ALA A 98 6.53 -20.84 2.26
C ALA A 98 7.23 -20.42 0.96
N ILE A 99 7.45 -21.38 0.06
CA ILE A 99 7.98 -21.12 -1.28
C ILE A 99 6.79 -21.00 -2.24
N LEU A 100 6.80 -19.97 -3.08
CA LEU A 100 5.74 -19.64 -4.02
C LEU A 100 6.27 -19.65 -5.45
N HIS A 101 5.38 -19.95 -6.40
CA HIS A 101 5.57 -19.62 -7.80
C HIS A 101 5.56 -18.09 -7.94
N GLY A 102 6.66 -17.51 -8.40
CA GLY A 102 6.77 -16.07 -8.56
C GLY A 102 5.68 -15.50 -9.49
N ASN A 103 5.30 -16.24 -10.55
CA ASN A 103 4.35 -15.72 -11.54
C ASN A 103 2.94 -15.52 -10.94
N SER A 104 2.56 -16.38 -10.00
CA SER A 104 1.29 -16.36 -9.29
C SER A 104 1.11 -15.11 -8.42
N VAL A 105 2.22 -14.44 -8.10
CA VAL A 105 2.23 -13.21 -7.30
C VAL A 105 1.54 -12.06 -8.04
N TYR A 106 1.69 -11.97 -9.36
CA TYR A 106 1.05 -10.92 -10.17
C TYR A 106 -0.47 -11.08 -10.29
N ASP A 107 -0.98 -12.31 -10.17
CA ASP A 107 -2.41 -12.61 -10.23
C ASP A 107 -3.11 -12.51 -8.86
N GLY A 108 -2.33 -12.37 -7.77
CA GLY A 108 -2.86 -12.29 -6.40
C GLY A 108 -3.48 -13.59 -5.91
N LEU A 109 -3.22 -14.71 -6.60
CA LEU A 109 -3.60 -16.05 -6.20
C LEU A 109 -2.32 -16.84 -5.97
N PHE A 110 -1.73 -16.64 -4.80
CA PHE A 110 -0.40 -17.16 -4.50
C PHE A 110 -0.38 -18.69 -4.54
N ALA A 111 0.38 -19.27 -5.47
CA ALA A 111 0.55 -20.71 -5.58
C ALA A 111 1.76 -21.14 -4.77
N GLN A 112 1.56 -21.97 -3.75
CA GLN A 112 2.64 -22.55 -2.95
C GLN A 112 3.23 -23.79 -3.64
N ALA A 113 4.56 -23.82 -3.77
CA ALA A 113 5.30 -25.01 -4.17
C ALA A 113 5.77 -25.75 -2.92
N SER A 114 5.30 -27.00 -2.76
CA SER A 114 5.55 -27.80 -1.56
C SER A 114 6.65 -28.83 -1.79
N PHE A 115 7.63 -28.85 -0.88
CA PHE A 115 8.73 -29.81 -0.88
C PHE A 115 8.96 -30.33 0.54
N ASP A 116 9.67 -31.45 0.67
CA ASP A 116 10.25 -31.82 1.96
C ASP A 116 11.35 -30.79 2.32
N ARG A 117 11.29 -30.24 3.53
CA ARG A 117 12.12 -29.10 3.95
C ARG A 117 13.07 -29.48 5.08
N GLU A 118 14.27 -28.89 5.06
CA GLU A 118 15.13 -28.83 6.25
C GLU A 118 14.53 -27.86 7.29
N PRO A 119 14.83 -28.00 8.58
CA PRO A 119 14.34 -27.09 9.61
C PRO A 119 14.64 -25.62 9.32
N LEU A 120 13.70 -24.72 9.65
CA LEU A 120 13.89 -23.27 9.54
C LEU A 120 13.48 -22.55 10.81
N SER A 121 14.08 -21.40 11.07
CA SER A 121 13.79 -20.56 12.23
C SER A 121 12.87 -19.42 11.83
N ILE A 122 11.86 -19.17 12.66
CA ILE A 122 11.02 -17.98 12.58
C ILE A 122 11.23 -17.11 13.82
N SER A 123 11.00 -15.81 13.67
CA SER A 123 10.98 -14.87 14.78
C SER A 123 9.83 -13.87 14.65
N ILE A 124 9.38 -13.35 15.78
CA ILE A 124 8.33 -12.32 15.88
C ILE A 124 8.93 -11.03 16.43
N SER A 125 8.48 -9.88 15.92
CA SER A 125 8.96 -8.55 16.33
C SER A 125 8.26 -7.96 17.57
N LEU A 126 7.48 -8.75 18.32
CA LEU A 126 6.76 -8.27 19.50
C LEU A 126 7.74 -8.03 20.66
N GLU A 127 7.86 -6.78 21.10
CA GLU A 127 8.81 -6.35 22.14
C GLU A 127 8.39 -6.76 23.57
N SER A 128 7.10 -6.98 23.80
CA SER A 128 6.50 -7.22 25.13
C SER A 128 6.29 -8.71 25.47
N LEU A 129 6.96 -9.64 24.79
CA LEU A 129 6.80 -11.08 25.04
C LEU A 129 7.62 -11.53 26.25
N ASP A 130 6.97 -12.26 27.17
CA ASP A 130 7.69 -13.01 28.20
C ASP A 130 8.30 -14.29 27.59
N GLY A 131 9.57 -14.23 27.19
CA GLY A 131 10.33 -15.36 26.66
C GLY A 131 11.04 -15.07 25.33
N LEU A 132 11.44 -16.14 24.62
CA LEU A 132 12.09 -16.03 23.31
C LEU A 132 11.04 -15.81 22.23
N GLY A 133 11.17 -14.73 21.46
CA GLY A 133 10.35 -14.44 20.28
C GLY A 133 10.72 -15.27 19.04
N SER A 134 11.47 -16.37 19.18
CA SER A 134 11.86 -17.22 18.06
C SER A 134 11.52 -18.70 18.30
N ARG A 135 11.25 -19.43 17.21
CA ARG A 135 10.96 -20.87 17.23
C ARG A 135 11.61 -21.55 16.03
N LEU A 136 12.12 -22.76 16.26
CA LEU A 136 12.60 -23.65 15.21
C LEU A 136 11.43 -24.51 14.72
N LEU A 137 11.11 -24.42 13.44
CA LEU A 137 10.17 -25.30 12.77
C LEU A 137 10.93 -26.54 12.29
N ALA A 138 10.90 -27.63 13.07
CA ALA A 138 11.58 -28.88 12.73
C ALA A 138 11.04 -29.55 11.45
N THR A 139 9.77 -29.31 11.13
CA THR A 139 9.15 -29.73 9.87
C THR A 139 8.37 -28.53 9.33
N PRO A 140 8.99 -27.68 8.49
CA PRO A 140 8.37 -26.44 8.05
C PRO A 140 7.12 -26.68 7.18
N LYS A 141 5.97 -26.26 7.69
CA LYS A 141 4.67 -26.29 6.99
C LYS A 141 3.68 -25.38 7.73
N LEU A 142 2.55 -25.08 7.10
CA LEU A 142 1.52 -24.21 7.69
C LEU A 142 1.03 -24.67 9.08
N SER A 143 0.87 -25.97 9.31
CA SER A 143 0.42 -26.48 10.62
C SER A 143 1.46 -26.24 11.72
N THR A 144 2.72 -26.57 11.49
CA THR A 144 3.78 -26.35 12.50
C THR A 144 4.06 -24.88 12.73
N PHE A 145 3.89 -24.05 11.70
CA PHE A 145 3.90 -22.60 11.86
C PHE A 145 2.75 -22.11 12.76
N ARG A 146 1.52 -22.59 12.54
CA ARG A 146 0.36 -22.22 13.37
C ARG A 146 0.53 -22.66 14.83
N ASP A 147 1.05 -23.86 15.04
CA ASP A 147 1.36 -24.36 16.39
C ASP A 147 2.42 -23.46 17.06
N ALA A 148 3.51 -23.14 16.34
CA ALA A 148 4.56 -22.27 16.85
C ALA A 148 4.06 -20.84 17.16
N MET A 149 3.18 -20.28 16.32
CA MET A 149 2.55 -18.99 16.57
C MET A 149 1.61 -19.05 17.78
N GLY A 150 0.83 -20.12 17.93
CA GLY A 150 0.01 -20.35 19.12
C GLY A 150 0.85 -20.35 20.39
N ASP A 151 1.97 -21.08 20.40
CA ASP A 151 2.88 -21.16 21.54
C ASP A 151 3.58 -19.83 21.84
N ILE A 152 3.91 -19.04 20.82
CA ILE A 152 4.51 -17.71 20.99
C ILE A 152 3.49 -16.71 21.53
N LEU A 153 2.26 -16.70 21.01
CA LEU A 153 1.24 -15.72 21.39
C LEU A 153 0.49 -16.09 22.67
N ASP A 154 0.58 -17.35 23.13
CA ASP A 154 0.00 -17.76 24.41
C ASP A 154 0.87 -17.35 25.61
N SER A 155 2.16 -17.03 25.41
CA SER A 155 3.01 -16.46 26.46
C SER A 155 2.44 -15.14 26.98
N GLU A 156 2.59 -14.85 28.27
CA GLU A 156 2.12 -13.58 28.83
C GLU A 156 2.75 -12.39 28.08
N VAL A 157 1.90 -11.48 27.61
CA VAL A 157 2.33 -10.21 27.02
C VAL A 157 2.26 -9.19 28.14
N ASP A 158 3.42 -8.66 28.57
CA ASP A 158 3.46 -7.63 29.61
C ASP A 158 3.27 -6.25 28.98
N GLY A 159 2.10 -5.66 29.20
CA GLY A 159 1.74 -4.33 28.71
C GLY A 159 1.11 -4.30 27.32
N ALA A 160 0.85 -3.09 26.83
CA ALA A 160 0.32 -2.86 25.49
C ALA A 160 1.47 -2.58 24.52
N THR A 161 1.66 -3.44 23.52
CA THR A 161 2.56 -3.12 22.40
C THR A 161 1.87 -2.10 21.50
N ALA A 162 2.44 -0.89 21.41
CA ALA A 162 1.91 0.16 20.55
C ALA A 162 2.00 -0.27 19.08
N ALA A 163 0.89 -0.23 18.36
CA ALA A 163 0.88 -0.46 16.93
C ALA A 163 1.67 0.65 16.22
N ASN A 164 2.40 0.32 15.16
CA ASN A 164 2.88 1.32 14.23
C ASN A 164 1.69 1.74 13.35
N ILE A 165 1.19 2.96 13.60
CA ILE A 165 0.01 3.51 12.95
C ILE A 165 0.43 4.57 11.95
N TYR A 166 -0.04 4.45 10.71
CA TYR A 166 0.14 5.46 9.69
C TYR A 166 -1.00 5.44 8.67
N ALA A 167 -1.16 6.54 7.95
CA ALA A 167 -2.15 6.67 6.88
C ALA A 167 -1.45 7.07 5.58
N GLU A 168 -1.79 6.39 4.49
CA GLU A 168 -1.43 6.78 3.13
C GLU A 168 -2.65 7.39 2.46
N ILE A 169 -2.57 8.65 2.03
CA ILE A 169 -3.67 9.41 1.43
C ILE A 169 -3.32 9.66 -0.04
N GLU A 170 -4.16 9.19 -0.95
CA GLU A 170 -3.92 9.31 -2.38
C GLU A 170 -5.19 9.71 -3.13
N GLN A 171 -5.09 10.70 -4.02
CA GLN A 171 -6.17 11.03 -4.95
C GLN A 171 -6.20 10.01 -6.08
N VAL A 172 -7.39 9.52 -6.42
CA VAL A 172 -7.59 8.54 -7.50
C VAL A 172 -8.50 9.10 -8.59
N HIS A 173 -8.06 9.04 -9.83
CA HIS A 173 -8.79 9.59 -10.99
C HIS A 173 -9.50 8.51 -11.80
N SER A 174 -8.99 7.28 -11.77
CA SER A 174 -9.55 6.15 -12.51
C SER A 174 -9.37 4.84 -11.74
N GLU A 175 -10.06 3.79 -12.19
CA GLU A 175 -9.90 2.44 -11.66
C GLU A 175 -8.46 1.93 -11.82
N ARG A 176 -7.80 2.22 -12.95
CA ARG A 176 -6.39 1.83 -13.16
C ARG A 176 -5.43 2.52 -12.21
N GLN A 177 -5.62 3.82 -11.98
CA GLN A 177 -4.81 4.53 -10.98
C GLN A 177 -5.10 4.02 -9.57
N LEU A 178 -6.34 3.58 -9.29
CA LEU A 178 -6.66 2.93 -8.02
C LEU A 178 -5.93 1.59 -7.87
N GLU A 179 -5.76 0.79 -8.92
CA GLU A 179 -4.95 -0.45 -8.87
C GLU A 179 -3.50 -0.14 -8.47
N LEU A 180 -2.91 0.92 -9.04
CA LEU A 180 -1.61 1.45 -8.62
C LEU A 180 -1.63 1.96 -7.17
N ALA A 181 -2.64 2.73 -6.75
CA ALA A 181 -2.73 3.21 -5.36
C ALA A 181 -2.84 2.06 -4.33
N LEU A 182 -3.52 0.97 -4.71
CA LEU A 182 -3.66 -0.24 -3.88
C LEU A 182 -2.40 -1.12 -3.91
N GLY A 183 -1.56 -1.00 -4.94
CA GLY A 183 -0.45 -1.93 -5.20
C GLY A 183 -0.92 -3.33 -5.56
N ALA A 184 -2.13 -3.44 -6.12
CA ALA A 184 -2.79 -4.70 -6.44
C ALA A 184 -3.75 -4.50 -7.62
N SER A 185 -3.80 -5.47 -8.52
CA SER A 185 -4.76 -5.43 -9.63
C SER A 185 -6.18 -5.76 -9.15
N VAL A 186 -7.21 -5.23 -9.81
CA VAL A 186 -8.61 -5.63 -9.56
C VAL A 186 -8.87 -7.12 -9.79
N LYS A 187 -8.00 -7.78 -10.57
CA LYS A 187 -8.01 -9.24 -10.78
C LYS A 187 -7.73 -10.03 -9.51
N TRP A 188 -7.10 -9.43 -8.51
CA TRP A 188 -6.90 -10.03 -7.20
C TRP A 188 -8.27 -10.15 -6.54
N LEU A 189 -8.91 -11.29 -6.77
CA LEU A 189 -10.28 -11.59 -6.32
C LEU A 189 -10.40 -11.28 -4.82
N GLY A 190 -11.41 -10.49 -4.43
CA GLY A 190 -11.69 -10.17 -3.04
C GLY A 190 -11.65 -8.66 -2.73
N GLY A 191 -10.82 -8.26 -1.77
CA GLY A 191 -10.82 -6.94 -1.15
C GLY A 191 -10.61 -5.77 -2.12
N ALA A 192 -9.64 -5.89 -3.05
CA ALA A 192 -9.33 -4.85 -4.03
C ALA A 192 -10.50 -4.55 -4.97
N ALA A 193 -11.18 -5.58 -5.48
CA ALA A 193 -12.38 -5.43 -6.31
C ALA A 193 -13.53 -4.76 -5.54
N SER A 194 -13.71 -5.07 -4.25
CA SER A 194 -14.73 -4.40 -3.42
C SER A 194 -14.44 -2.91 -3.20
N ILE A 195 -13.15 -2.56 -3.05
CA ILE A 195 -12.69 -1.17 -2.92
C ILE A 195 -12.94 -0.41 -4.23
N ALA A 196 -12.57 -1.00 -5.38
CA ALA A 196 -12.86 -0.42 -6.69
C ALA A 196 -14.35 -0.18 -6.91
N GLY A 197 -15.20 -1.15 -6.56
CA GLY A 197 -16.65 -1.04 -6.67
C GLY A 197 -17.30 0.03 -5.77
N SER A 198 -16.58 0.55 -4.77
CA SER A 198 -17.07 1.66 -3.92
C SER A 198 -16.96 3.02 -4.61
N PHE A 199 -16.11 3.13 -5.64
CA PHE A 199 -15.98 4.33 -6.45
C PHE A 199 -16.92 4.29 -7.65
N ASN A 200 -17.60 5.41 -7.91
CA ASN A 200 -18.29 5.61 -9.18
C ASN A 200 -17.48 6.55 -10.09
N PHE A 201 -16.45 6.01 -10.74
CA PHE A 201 -15.58 6.78 -11.66
C PHE A 201 -16.35 7.40 -12.84
N SER A 202 -17.47 6.79 -13.26
CA SER A 202 -18.32 7.34 -14.33
C SER A 202 -19.13 8.58 -13.92
N ASN A 203 -19.22 8.87 -12.62
CA ASN A 203 -19.97 10.03 -12.13
C ASN A 203 -19.13 11.31 -12.16
N GLU A 204 -19.18 12.03 -13.27
CA GLU A 204 -18.45 13.29 -13.47
C GLU A 204 -18.87 14.42 -12.49
N LYS A 205 -20.01 14.28 -11.79
CA LYS A 205 -20.43 15.27 -10.78
C LYS A 205 -19.57 15.25 -9.53
N ARG A 206 -18.91 14.12 -9.23
CA ARG A 206 -17.97 14.00 -8.13
C ARG A 206 -16.65 14.65 -8.55
N LYS A 207 -16.29 15.72 -7.86
CA LYS A 207 -15.12 16.55 -8.18
C LYS A 207 -13.81 15.94 -7.67
N SER A 208 -13.87 15.14 -6.61
CA SER A 208 -12.68 14.54 -6.01
C SER A 208 -12.96 13.17 -5.45
N ARG A 209 -11.94 12.30 -5.53
CA ARG A 209 -11.97 10.93 -5.03
C ARG A 209 -10.62 10.60 -4.40
N TYR A 210 -10.65 10.04 -3.19
CA TYR A 210 -9.44 9.69 -2.47
C TYR A 210 -9.54 8.28 -1.89
N LEU A 211 -8.42 7.57 -1.96
CA LEU A 211 -8.14 6.37 -1.20
C LEU A 211 -7.33 6.77 0.04
N VAL A 212 -7.76 6.34 1.22
CA VAL A 212 -6.94 6.42 2.44
C VAL A 212 -6.70 5.03 2.99
N LYS A 213 -5.46 4.55 2.95
CA LYS A 213 -5.06 3.29 3.60
C LYS A 213 -4.59 3.62 5.01
N TYR A 214 -5.42 3.30 6.00
CA TYR A 214 -5.10 3.42 7.41
C TYR A 214 -4.54 2.08 7.91
N ILE A 215 -3.27 2.07 8.31
CA ILE A 215 -2.52 0.85 8.62
C ILE A 215 -2.13 0.89 10.08
N GLN A 216 -2.45 -0.20 10.79
CA GLN A 216 -2.05 -0.47 12.16
C GLN A 216 -1.23 -1.77 12.16
N ALA A 217 0.09 -1.66 12.00
CA ALA A 217 0.98 -2.82 12.04
C ALA A 217 1.31 -3.15 13.50
N TYR A 218 0.92 -4.34 13.96
CA TYR A 218 1.14 -4.79 15.34
C TYR A 218 2.52 -5.42 15.50
N TYR A 219 2.88 -6.34 14.59
CA TYR A 219 4.17 -7.01 14.57
C TYR A 219 4.45 -7.65 13.21
N THR A 220 5.70 -8.06 12.99
CA THR A 220 6.08 -8.93 11.89
C THR A 220 6.43 -10.33 12.39
N VAL A 221 6.23 -11.31 11.52
CA VAL A 221 6.81 -12.64 11.69
C VAL A 221 7.71 -12.92 10.50
N ASP A 222 8.97 -13.18 10.79
CA ASP A 222 10.07 -13.23 9.84
C ASP A 222 10.71 -14.61 9.84
N VAL A 223 11.26 -15.03 8.69
CA VAL A 223 12.05 -16.26 8.57
C VAL A 223 13.53 -15.91 8.35
N ASP A 224 14.41 -16.67 8.98
CA ASP A 224 15.86 -16.55 8.72
C ASP A 224 16.16 -16.97 7.27
N PRO A 225 16.76 -16.12 6.43
CA PRO A 225 17.04 -16.44 5.04
C PRO A 225 18.04 -17.61 4.93
N PRO A 226 17.92 -18.49 3.93
CA PRO A 226 18.90 -19.54 3.70
C PRO A 226 20.24 -18.94 3.28
N GLY A 227 21.34 -19.62 3.63
CA GLY A 227 22.67 -19.27 3.11
C GLY A 227 22.77 -19.50 1.60
N ARG A 228 22.08 -20.54 1.11
CA ARG A 228 21.91 -20.90 -0.30
C ARG A 228 20.62 -21.71 -0.51
N PRO A 229 20.05 -21.77 -1.72
CA PRO A 229 18.77 -22.43 -1.98
C PRO A 229 18.67 -23.85 -1.40
N SER A 230 19.71 -24.66 -1.58
CA SER A 230 19.74 -26.06 -1.15
C SER A 230 19.64 -26.27 0.36
N ASP A 231 19.96 -25.26 1.19
CA ASP A 231 19.91 -25.35 2.66
C ASP A 231 18.48 -25.54 3.20
N TRP A 232 17.47 -25.20 2.40
CA TRP A 232 16.06 -25.30 2.80
C TRP A 232 15.37 -26.58 2.34
N PHE A 233 16.01 -27.41 1.51
CA PHE A 233 15.41 -28.62 0.95
C PHE A 233 15.98 -29.87 1.59
N ALA A 234 15.11 -30.76 2.08
CA ALA A 234 15.52 -32.03 2.65
C ALA A 234 16.32 -32.86 1.64
N PRO A 235 17.19 -33.80 2.07
CA PRO A 235 18.10 -34.52 1.17
C PRO A 235 17.39 -35.38 0.11
N SER A 236 16.09 -35.67 0.30
CA SER A 236 15.23 -36.38 -0.64
C SER A 236 14.89 -35.57 -1.90
N VAL A 237 14.89 -34.24 -1.81
CA VAL A 237 14.49 -33.35 -2.91
C VAL A 237 15.57 -33.35 -4.00
N THR A 238 15.17 -33.40 -5.26
CA THR A 238 16.06 -33.43 -6.42
C THR A 238 15.83 -32.23 -7.32
N VAL A 239 16.76 -31.99 -8.25
CA VAL A 239 16.58 -30.97 -9.30
C VAL A 239 15.36 -31.26 -10.17
N ALA A 240 15.02 -32.54 -10.39
CA ALA A 240 13.82 -32.91 -11.15
C ALA A 240 12.54 -32.43 -10.45
N ASP A 241 12.47 -32.59 -9.12
CA ASP A 241 11.32 -32.10 -8.34
C ASP A 241 11.17 -30.57 -8.43
N LEU A 242 12.29 -29.84 -8.41
CA LEU A 242 12.28 -28.39 -8.62
C LEU A 242 11.90 -28.01 -10.05
N ALA A 243 12.42 -28.72 -11.05
CA ALA A 243 12.14 -28.47 -12.46
C ALA A 243 10.69 -28.80 -12.87
N ASP A 244 10.02 -29.68 -12.12
CA ASP A 244 8.60 -29.95 -12.29
C ASP A 244 7.71 -28.80 -11.77
N GLN A 245 8.24 -27.91 -10.92
CA GLN A 245 7.51 -26.78 -10.35
C GLN A 245 7.95 -25.44 -10.95
N PHE A 246 9.24 -25.24 -11.19
CA PHE A 246 9.81 -23.95 -11.59
C PHE A 246 10.46 -24.01 -12.96
N GLY A 247 10.46 -22.88 -13.64
CA GLY A 247 11.08 -22.73 -14.94
C GLY A 247 11.27 -21.27 -15.33
N PRO A 248 11.70 -21.02 -16.58
CA PRO A 248 11.88 -19.66 -17.10
C PRO A 248 10.58 -18.84 -16.96
N GLY A 249 10.69 -17.65 -16.37
CA GLY A 249 9.55 -16.76 -16.12
C GLY A 249 8.73 -17.09 -14.85
N ASP A 250 9.15 -18.10 -14.08
CA ASP A 250 8.56 -18.44 -12.79
C ASP A 250 9.65 -18.62 -11.71
N PRO A 251 10.34 -17.54 -11.33
CA PRO A 251 11.37 -17.59 -10.30
C PRO A 251 10.78 -18.01 -8.94
N PRO A 252 11.42 -18.95 -8.22
CA PRO A 252 10.99 -19.32 -6.88
C PRO A 252 11.21 -18.15 -5.92
N VAL A 253 10.14 -17.73 -5.25
CA VAL A 253 10.18 -16.73 -4.19
C VAL A 253 9.75 -17.37 -2.87
N TYR A 254 10.12 -16.78 -1.74
CA TYR A 254 9.62 -17.21 -0.45
C TYR A 254 9.05 -16.05 0.35
N VAL A 255 8.11 -16.37 1.24
CA VAL A 255 7.56 -15.41 2.21
C VAL A 255 8.63 -15.12 3.26
N ALA A 256 9.31 -13.99 3.11
CA ALA A 256 10.39 -13.57 4.00
C ALA A 256 9.83 -12.97 5.30
N SER A 257 8.72 -12.23 5.20
CA SER A 257 8.07 -11.57 6.33
C SER A 257 6.57 -11.46 6.12
N ILE A 258 5.81 -11.60 7.20
CA ILE A 258 4.38 -11.28 7.24
C ILE A 258 4.17 -10.19 8.28
N THR A 259 3.53 -9.10 7.89
CA THR A 259 3.06 -8.07 8.82
C THR A 259 1.66 -8.43 9.30
N TYR A 260 1.49 -8.58 10.61
CA TYR A 260 0.22 -8.78 11.27
C TYR A 260 -0.29 -7.46 11.83
N GLY A 261 -1.58 -7.24 11.69
CA GLY A 261 -2.19 -5.99 12.11
C GLY A 261 -3.63 -5.86 11.64
N ARG A 262 -3.99 -4.61 11.41
CA ARG A 262 -5.26 -4.19 10.83
C ARG A 262 -5.00 -3.13 9.78
N MET A 263 -5.62 -3.28 8.62
CA MET A 263 -5.61 -2.27 7.56
C MET A 263 -7.05 -1.92 7.23
N ILE A 264 -7.32 -0.63 7.06
CA ILE A 264 -8.60 -0.12 6.60
C ILE A 264 -8.35 0.70 5.36
N ALA A 265 -8.95 0.31 4.24
CA ALA A 265 -9.03 1.15 3.05
C ALA A 265 -10.32 1.95 3.11
N PHE A 266 -10.21 3.26 3.30
CA PHE A 266 -11.31 4.19 3.19
C PHE A 266 -11.37 4.75 1.78
N THR A 267 -12.56 4.79 1.19
CA THR A 267 -12.81 5.47 -0.07
C THR A 267 -13.68 6.69 0.17
N PHE A 268 -13.28 7.81 -0.41
CA PHE A 268 -13.96 9.10 -0.29
C PHE A 268 -14.39 9.58 -1.68
N GLU A 269 -15.66 9.91 -1.86
CA GLU A 269 -16.15 10.63 -3.05
C GLU A 269 -16.89 11.90 -2.67
N SER A 270 -16.48 13.03 -3.22
CA SER A 270 -16.98 14.34 -2.80
C SER A 270 -17.35 15.25 -3.97
N ASP A 271 -18.27 16.18 -3.70
CA ASP A 271 -18.63 17.28 -4.60
C ASP A 271 -17.73 18.52 -4.37
N TYR A 272 -16.84 18.45 -3.37
CA TYR A 272 -15.80 19.44 -3.06
C TYR A 272 -14.54 19.22 -3.91
N SER A 273 -13.73 20.26 -4.10
CA SER A 273 -12.51 20.18 -4.90
C SER A 273 -11.49 19.21 -4.30
N ALA A 274 -10.51 18.80 -5.11
CA ALA A 274 -9.38 17.99 -4.64
C ALA A 274 -8.62 18.69 -3.51
N ASP A 275 -8.38 19.99 -3.62
CA ASP A 275 -7.71 20.77 -2.58
C ASP A 275 -8.50 20.80 -1.26
N GLU A 276 -9.82 20.99 -1.33
CA GLU A 276 -10.69 21.04 -0.15
C GLU A 276 -10.75 19.68 0.57
N LEU A 277 -10.98 18.59 -0.18
CA LEU A 277 -11.04 17.25 0.37
C LEU A 277 -9.66 16.77 0.83
N GLY A 278 -8.62 16.98 0.03
CA GLY A 278 -7.23 16.64 0.37
C GLY A 278 -6.79 17.33 1.65
N ALA A 279 -7.04 18.64 1.79
CA ALA A 279 -6.74 19.36 3.03
C ALA A 279 -7.55 18.85 4.23
N ALA A 280 -8.83 18.51 4.03
CA ALA A 280 -9.67 17.95 5.09
C ALA A 280 -9.19 16.56 5.55
N LEU A 281 -8.80 15.70 4.61
CA LEU A 281 -8.23 14.38 4.89
C LEU A 281 -6.86 14.51 5.57
N GLU A 282 -5.97 15.32 5.02
CA GLU A 282 -4.68 15.60 5.65
C GLU A 282 -4.89 16.09 7.07
N PHE A 283 -5.86 16.96 7.34
CA PHE A 283 -6.15 17.41 8.70
C PHE A 283 -6.67 16.27 9.58
N ALA A 284 -7.64 15.50 9.08
CA ALA A 284 -8.25 14.39 9.83
C ALA A 284 -7.22 13.32 10.25
N TYR A 285 -6.18 13.13 9.44
CA TYR A 285 -5.11 12.16 9.69
C TYR A 285 -3.77 12.82 10.11
N LYS A 286 -3.66 14.16 10.15
CA LYS A 286 -2.53 14.92 10.71
C LYS A 286 -2.56 14.75 12.22
N GLY A 287 -1.74 13.82 12.69
CA GLY A 287 -1.65 13.50 14.10
C GLY A 287 -0.99 12.17 14.41
N GLY A 288 -0.85 11.25 13.44
CA GLY A 288 -0.11 9.98 13.56
C GLY A 288 -0.66 8.97 14.58
N VAL A 289 -1.14 9.42 15.74
CA VAL A 289 -1.70 8.65 16.85
C VAL A 289 -2.69 9.50 17.67
N GLU A 290 -2.66 10.84 17.58
CA GLU A 290 -3.66 11.73 18.19
C GLU A 290 -4.50 12.42 17.12
N VAL A 291 -5.72 11.93 16.91
CA VAL A 291 -6.75 12.70 16.19
C VAL A 291 -6.96 14.01 16.95
N SER A 292 -6.40 15.11 16.44
CA SER A 292 -6.61 16.42 17.04
C SER A 292 -8.11 16.75 16.98
N GLY A 293 -8.72 16.94 18.16
CA GLY A 293 -10.16 17.20 18.30
C GLY A 293 -10.62 18.54 17.75
N GLU A 294 -9.74 19.35 17.17
CA GLU A 294 -10.04 20.68 16.64
C GLU A 294 -9.92 20.71 15.11
N VAL A 295 -10.68 19.86 14.43
CA VAL A 295 -10.89 20.02 12.98
C VAL A 295 -11.50 21.39 12.70
N SER A 296 -11.03 22.09 11.65
CA SER A 296 -11.70 23.32 11.21
C SER A 296 -13.16 23.01 10.87
N ALA A 297 -14.11 23.91 11.19
CA ALA A 297 -15.52 23.68 10.87
C ALA A 297 -15.74 23.36 9.38
N SER A 298 -14.93 23.97 8.50
CA SER A 298 -14.90 23.70 7.07
C SER A 298 -14.43 22.29 6.70
N SER A 299 -13.37 21.77 7.33
CA SER A 299 -12.88 20.41 7.06
C SER A 299 -13.87 19.35 7.57
N ARG A 300 -14.54 19.59 8.70
CA ARG A 300 -15.63 18.72 9.17
C ARG A 300 -16.77 18.68 8.16
N GLU A 301 -17.22 19.85 7.70
CA GLU A 301 -18.30 19.94 6.73
C GLU A 301 -17.99 19.19 5.42
N VAL A 302 -16.75 19.31 4.92
CA VAL A 302 -16.31 18.58 3.72
C VAL A 302 -16.41 17.06 3.93
N LEU A 303 -15.96 16.55 5.09
CA LEU A 303 -16.00 15.12 5.39
C LEU A 303 -17.43 14.61 5.63
N ASP A 304 -18.26 15.37 6.37
CA ASP A 304 -19.67 15.04 6.62
C ASP A 304 -20.51 14.98 5.34
N LYS A 305 -20.15 15.76 4.32
CA LYS A 305 -20.84 15.78 3.02
C LYS A 305 -20.19 14.86 1.98
N SER A 306 -19.12 14.16 2.32
CA SER A 306 -18.46 13.19 1.44
C SER A 306 -19.08 11.81 1.61
N ARG A 307 -19.10 11.01 0.54
CA ARG A 307 -19.45 9.59 0.63
C ARG A 307 -18.20 8.85 1.12
N ILE A 308 -18.29 8.20 2.28
CA ILE A 308 -17.18 7.47 2.89
C ILE A 308 -17.54 5.98 2.98
N THR A 309 -16.66 5.11 2.49
CA THR A 309 -16.80 3.65 2.65
C THR A 309 -15.53 3.08 3.26
N ALA A 310 -15.65 2.25 4.28
CA ALA A 310 -14.53 1.57 4.93
C ALA A 310 -14.50 0.08 4.53
N HIS A 311 -13.33 -0.38 4.10
CA HIS A 311 -13.05 -1.78 3.78
C HIS A 311 -11.98 -2.28 4.76
N VAL A 312 -12.34 -3.22 5.64
CA VAL A 312 -11.42 -3.75 6.65
C VAL A 312 -10.71 -4.97 6.11
N LEU A 313 -9.38 -4.98 6.23
CA LEU A 313 -8.51 -6.09 5.93
C LEU A 313 -7.82 -6.53 7.22
N GLY A 314 -8.10 -7.77 7.59
CA GLY A 314 -7.61 -8.39 8.80
C GLY A 314 -8.50 -8.17 10.02
N GLY A 315 -9.04 -9.27 10.56
CA GLY A 315 -9.98 -9.32 11.68
C GLY A 315 -10.81 -10.62 11.68
N SER A 316 -11.49 -10.94 12.79
CA SER A 316 -12.27 -12.18 12.98
C SER A 316 -13.59 -12.27 12.20
N GLY A 317 -13.91 -11.26 11.40
CA GLY A 317 -15.01 -11.28 10.46
C GLY A 317 -14.55 -10.75 9.12
N GLY A 318 -14.89 -11.46 8.04
CA GLY A 318 -14.93 -10.85 6.71
C GLY A 318 -15.98 -9.75 6.74
N GLU A 319 -15.61 -8.56 7.21
CA GLU A 319 -16.53 -7.44 7.26
C GLU A 319 -16.69 -6.86 5.87
N ALA A 320 -17.91 -6.97 5.36
CA ALA A 320 -18.39 -6.26 4.20
C ALA A 320 -18.11 -4.76 4.33
N ALA A 321 -17.92 -4.09 3.20
CA ALA A 321 -17.74 -2.64 3.12
C ALA A 321 -18.78 -1.91 4.01
N LYS A 322 -18.32 -1.05 4.92
CA LYS A 322 -19.17 -0.29 5.83
C LYS A 322 -19.25 1.15 5.37
N SER A 323 -20.45 1.63 5.10
CA SER A 323 -20.68 3.06 4.86
C SER A 323 -20.52 3.85 6.17
N ILE A 324 -19.87 5.00 6.07
CA ILE A 324 -19.64 5.92 7.19
C ILE A 324 -20.32 7.25 6.82
N ASP A 325 -21.24 7.68 7.67
CA ASP A 325 -22.16 8.77 7.35
C ASP A 325 -21.72 10.15 7.90
N SER A 326 -20.59 10.21 8.62
CA SER A 326 -20.10 11.45 9.22
C SER A 326 -18.61 11.42 9.60
N PHE A 327 -18.04 12.59 9.85
CA PHE A 327 -16.72 12.76 10.46
C PHE A 327 -16.61 12.06 11.80
N ASP A 328 -17.60 12.21 12.68
CA ASP A 328 -17.60 11.55 13.99
C ASP A 328 -17.67 10.02 13.82
N GLY A 329 -18.47 9.52 12.88
CA GLY A 329 -18.53 8.11 12.53
C GLY A 329 -17.19 7.58 12.01
N LEU A 330 -16.45 8.38 11.23
CA LEU A 330 -15.10 8.05 10.78
C LEU A 330 -14.13 7.94 11.97
N MET A 331 -14.14 8.94 12.85
CA MET A 331 -13.25 8.97 14.02
C MET A 331 -13.56 7.84 15.01
N ASP A 332 -14.83 7.56 15.25
CA ASP A 332 -15.25 6.45 16.10
C ASP A 332 -14.84 5.11 15.49
N PHE A 333 -14.95 4.94 14.17
CA PHE A 333 -14.51 3.71 13.49
C PHE A 333 -13.00 3.47 13.62
N ILE A 334 -12.20 4.54 13.49
CA ILE A 334 -10.75 4.49 13.67
C ILE A 334 -10.40 4.16 15.13
N ARG A 335 -11.02 4.84 16.11
CA ARG A 335 -10.74 4.67 17.55
C ARG A 335 -11.16 3.32 18.09
N THR A 336 -12.29 2.79 17.65
CA THR A 336 -12.88 1.56 18.22
C THR A 336 -12.10 0.31 17.84
N GLY A 337 -11.44 0.31 16.68
CA GLY A 337 -10.80 -0.91 16.18
C GLY A 337 -9.39 -1.21 16.68
N GLY A 338 -9.02 -0.67 17.84
CA GLY A 338 -8.18 -1.30 18.87
C GLY A 338 -6.71 -1.60 18.58
N ASN A 339 -5.89 -1.47 19.62
CA ASN A 339 -4.52 -1.99 19.65
C ASN A 339 -4.50 -3.53 19.61
N TYR A 340 -3.32 -4.11 19.40
CA TYR A 340 -3.10 -5.54 19.62
C TYR A 340 -3.62 -5.97 21.00
N SER A 341 -4.31 -7.11 21.03
CA SER A 341 -4.68 -7.81 22.26
C SER A 341 -4.74 -9.32 22.01
N LYS A 342 -4.78 -10.13 23.06
CA LYS A 342 -4.92 -11.59 22.92
C LYS A 342 -6.22 -11.97 22.19
N ASP A 343 -7.29 -11.20 22.38
CA ASP A 343 -8.59 -11.42 21.72
C ASP A 343 -8.65 -10.84 20.30
N SER A 344 -7.68 -9.99 19.93
CA SER A 344 -7.54 -9.40 18.59
C SER A 344 -6.05 -9.33 18.22
N PRO A 345 -5.41 -10.47 17.90
CA PRO A 345 -3.98 -10.53 17.63
C PRO A 345 -3.57 -9.88 16.30
N GLY A 346 -4.54 -9.40 15.53
CA GLY A 346 -4.35 -8.94 14.15
C GLY A 346 -4.34 -10.10 13.16
N ALA A 347 -4.55 -9.79 11.89
CA ALA A 347 -4.41 -10.75 10.81
C ALA A 347 -3.29 -10.32 9.87
N PRO A 348 -2.84 -11.19 8.95
CA PRO A 348 -1.91 -10.78 7.90
C PRO A 348 -2.46 -9.60 7.09
N ILE A 349 -1.71 -8.52 7.00
CA ILE A 349 -2.07 -7.32 6.21
C ILE A 349 -1.07 -7.02 5.10
N ALA A 350 0.17 -7.52 5.21
CA ALA A 350 1.17 -7.39 4.15
C ALA A 350 2.19 -8.54 4.18
N TYR A 351 2.74 -8.87 3.00
CA TYR A 351 3.79 -9.86 2.78
C TYR A 351 5.01 -9.19 2.17
N LYS A 352 6.19 -9.59 2.62
CA LYS A 352 7.45 -9.35 1.92
C LYS A 352 7.92 -10.67 1.32
N LEU A 353 8.18 -10.66 0.02
CA LEU A 353 8.70 -11.82 -0.69
C LEU A 353 10.16 -11.55 -1.06
N ASN A 354 10.99 -12.59 -1.00
CA ASN A 354 12.36 -12.56 -1.49
C ASN A 354 12.57 -13.67 -2.50
N TYR A 355 13.45 -13.48 -3.48
CA TYR A 355 13.88 -14.56 -4.35
C TYR A 355 14.70 -15.59 -3.58
N LEU A 356 14.40 -16.88 -3.78
CA LEU A 356 15.16 -17.96 -3.16
C LEU A 356 16.62 -17.99 -3.64
N ALA A 357 16.87 -17.52 -4.87
CA ALA A 357 18.19 -17.49 -5.49
C ALA A 357 19.18 -16.59 -4.74
N ASN A 358 18.76 -15.43 -4.26
CA ASN A 358 19.73 -14.42 -3.76
C ASN A 358 19.26 -13.66 -2.51
N ASN A 359 18.09 -14.01 -1.97
CA ASN A 359 17.46 -13.32 -0.84
C ASN A 359 17.13 -11.84 -1.10
N GLU A 360 17.22 -11.36 -2.34
CA GLU A 360 16.81 -10.00 -2.69
C GLU A 360 15.27 -9.91 -2.70
N PRO A 361 14.71 -8.74 -2.33
CA PRO A 361 13.26 -8.53 -2.38
C PRO A 361 12.70 -8.79 -3.79
N ALA A 362 11.69 -9.63 -3.87
CA ALA A 362 10.92 -9.85 -5.08
C ALA A 362 9.92 -8.70 -5.25
N ARG A 363 10.36 -7.67 -5.98
CA ARG A 363 9.54 -6.48 -6.26
C ARG A 363 8.58 -6.73 -7.40
N LEU A 364 7.35 -6.25 -7.26
CA LEU A 364 6.36 -6.21 -8.34
C LEU A 364 6.40 -4.84 -9.00
N SER A 365 6.52 -4.81 -10.32
CA SER A 365 6.30 -3.60 -11.12
C SER A 365 4.93 -3.66 -11.77
N PHE A 366 4.10 -2.64 -11.53
CA PHE A 366 2.85 -2.44 -12.26
C PHE A 366 2.95 -1.14 -13.06
N THR A 367 2.53 -1.21 -14.32
CA THR A 367 2.46 -0.06 -15.22
C THR A 367 1.03 0.07 -15.72
N ASP A 368 0.44 1.24 -15.55
CA ASP A 368 -0.92 1.52 -15.99
C ASP A 368 -1.03 2.91 -16.61
N ASP A 369 -1.91 3.01 -17.60
CA ASP A 369 -2.26 4.25 -18.29
C ASP A 369 -3.59 4.80 -17.76
N TYR A 370 -3.61 6.06 -17.31
CA TYR A 370 -4.81 6.72 -16.83
C TYR A 370 -4.90 8.18 -17.28
N GLU A 371 -6.11 8.73 -17.25
CA GLU A 371 -6.38 10.11 -17.61
C GLU A 371 -6.70 10.93 -16.36
N VAL A 372 -6.10 12.12 -16.26
CA VAL A 372 -6.42 13.09 -15.21
C VAL A 372 -7.12 14.27 -15.83
N ARG A 373 -8.33 14.55 -15.35
CA ARG A 373 -9.12 15.71 -15.72
C ARG A 373 -9.00 16.77 -14.63
N GLU A 374 -8.45 17.93 -14.98
CA GLU A 374 -8.33 19.10 -14.11
C GLU A 374 -9.34 20.16 -14.57
N CYS A 375 -10.16 20.66 -13.66
CA CYS A 375 -11.18 21.68 -13.96
C CYS A 375 -10.98 22.92 -13.10
N VAL A 376 -10.82 24.07 -13.74
CA VAL A 376 -10.71 25.37 -13.06
C VAL A 376 -12.01 26.13 -13.27
N ARG A 377 -12.57 26.70 -12.20
CA ARG A 377 -13.76 27.54 -12.32
C ARG A 377 -13.40 28.85 -13.01
N VAL A 378 -14.05 29.14 -14.13
CA VAL A 378 -13.82 30.35 -14.94
C VAL A 378 -14.98 31.32 -14.93
N SER A 379 -16.17 30.89 -14.51
CA SER A 379 -17.34 31.75 -14.31
C SER A 379 -18.13 31.35 -13.06
N GLN A 380 -18.87 32.30 -12.50
CA GLN A 380 -19.80 32.04 -11.40
C GLN A 380 -20.90 33.10 -11.35
N ARG A 381 -22.11 32.70 -10.98
CA ARG A 381 -23.20 33.63 -10.67
C ARG A 381 -23.07 34.13 -9.24
N ILE A 382 -22.85 35.44 -9.08
CA ILE A 382 -22.76 36.09 -7.78
C ILE A 382 -23.98 36.99 -7.61
N LYS A 383 -24.67 36.87 -6.46
CA LYS A 383 -25.71 37.82 -6.09
C LYS A 383 -25.06 39.00 -5.36
N VAL A 384 -25.18 40.20 -5.92
CA VAL A 384 -24.76 41.44 -5.26
C VAL A 384 -26.00 42.20 -4.82
N SER A 385 -26.02 42.62 -3.55
CA SER A 385 -27.08 43.46 -2.98
C SER A 385 -26.47 44.63 -2.25
N LEU A 386 -27.08 45.81 -2.41
CA LEU A 386 -26.76 46.98 -1.59
C LEU A 386 -27.51 46.86 -0.26
N ASP A 387 -26.77 46.74 0.83
CA ASP A 387 -27.34 46.63 2.18
C ASP A 387 -27.80 47.99 2.71
N SER A 388 -26.89 48.97 2.81
CA SER A 388 -27.23 50.32 3.25
C SER A 388 -26.30 51.38 2.69
N ILE A 389 -26.81 52.61 2.59
CA ILE A 389 -26.01 53.82 2.31
C ILE A 389 -26.02 54.66 3.59
N LYS A 390 -24.84 54.98 4.12
CA LYS A 390 -24.70 55.83 5.31
C LYS A 390 -23.88 57.07 4.95
N VAL A 391 -24.42 58.25 5.26
CA VAL A 391 -23.66 59.49 5.13
C VAL A 391 -22.76 59.69 6.34
N VAL A 392 -21.46 59.86 6.09
CA VAL A 392 -20.45 60.05 7.14
C VAL A 392 -20.13 61.54 7.36
N ARG A 393 -20.18 62.34 6.31
CA ARG A 393 -19.99 63.79 6.36
C ARG A 393 -20.76 64.44 5.21
N THR A 394 -21.45 65.52 5.51
CA THR A 394 -22.07 66.41 4.51
C THR A 394 -21.48 67.81 4.65
N GLY A 395 -21.44 68.58 3.56
CA GLY A 395 -20.95 69.96 3.53
C GLY A 395 -22.02 70.99 3.18
N GLY A 396 -23.29 70.59 3.13
CA GLY A 396 -24.42 71.47 2.81
C GLY A 396 -25.10 72.03 4.06
N ASP A 397 -25.58 73.28 3.97
CA ASP A 397 -26.25 74.02 5.04
C ASP A 397 -27.80 73.84 5.06
N GLY A 398 -28.33 72.88 4.29
CA GLY A 398 -29.77 72.63 4.15
C GLY A 398 -30.37 71.72 5.25
N PRO A 399 -31.69 71.82 5.52
CA PRO A 399 -32.35 71.01 6.55
C PRO A 399 -32.59 69.54 6.15
N GLU A 400 -32.49 69.23 4.86
CA GLU A 400 -32.74 67.90 4.30
C GLU A 400 -31.49 67.37 3.61
N LEU A 401 -31.24 66.07 3.78
CA LEU A 401 -30.12 65.41 3.15
C LEU A 401 -30.57 64.68 1.87
N GLU A 402 -30.00 65.06 0.74
CA GLU A 402 -30.31 64.48 -0.57
C GLU A 402 -29.18 63.56 -1.04
N VAL A 403 -29.53 62.33 -1.42
CA VAL A 403 -28.57 61.36 -1.98
C VAL A 403 -28.88 61.13 -3.45
N PHE A 404 -27.88 61.38 -4.29
CA PHE A 404 -27.91 61.21 -5.74
C PHE A 404 -26.81 60.29 -6.23
N GLY A 405 -26.97 59.81 -7.46
CA GLY A 405 -25.94 59.09 -8.20
C GLY A 405 -26.31 57.64 -8.49
N LYS A 406 -25.31 56.88 -8.92
CA LYS A 406 -25.48 55.51 -9.37
C LYS A 406 -24.45 54.60 -8.72
N ILE A 407 -24.91 53.49 -8.16
CA ILE A 407 -24.05 52.41 -7.66
C ILE A 407 -24.27 51.21 -8.57
N ILE A 408 -23.19 50.73 -9.18
CA ILE A 408 -23.23 49.61 -10.13
C ILE A 408 -22.23 48.56 -9.67
N ALA A 409 -22.65 47.30 -9.68
CA ALA A 409 -21.73 46.16 -9.62
C ALA A 409 -21.32 45.82 -11.07
N ALA A 410 -20.05 46.01 -11.39
CA ALA A 410 -19.52 45.68 -12.71
C ALA A 410 -19.28 44.17 -12.86
N GLY A 411 -19.60 43.64 -14.04
CA GLY A 411 -19.46 42.22 -14.42
C GLY A 411 -19.96 42.03 -15.85
N GLU A 412 -19.93 40.79 -16.36
CA GLU A 412 -20.49 40.44 -17.67
C GLU A 412 -21.96 40.85 -17.77
N ASP A 413 -22.73 40.57 -16.72
CA ASP A 413 -24.11 41.03 -16.52
C ASP A 413 -24.19 42.12 -15.43
N GLY A 414 -23.56 43.27 -15.65
CA GLY A 414 -23.51 44.35 -14.66
C GLY A 414 -24.89 44.71 -14.05
N VAL A 415 -24.96 44.84 -12.72
CA VAL A 415 -26.21 45.10 -11.99
C VAL A 415 -26.21 46.52 -11.42
N THR A 416 -27.30 47.25 -11.64
CA THR A 416 -27.50 48.56 -10.99
C THR A 416 -28.11 48.36 -9.61
N LEU A 417 -27.40 48.79 -8.57
CA LEU A 417 -27.79 48.63 -7.16
C LEU A 417 -28.50 49.87 -6.60
N PHE A 418 -28.17 51.05 -7.14
CA PHE A 418 -28.79 52.33 -6.80
C PHE A 418 -28.75 53.22 -8.04
N ASP A 419 -29.84 53.91 -8.36
CA ASP A 419 -29.91 54.86 -9.47
C ASP A 419 -30.91 55.97 -9.10
N ARG A 420 -30.39 57.16 -8.82
CA ARG A 420 -31.17 58.34 -8.45
C ARG A 420 -30.60 59.57 -9.14
N GLY A 421 -31.32 60.06 -10.15
CA GLY A 421 -30.98 61.29 -10.87
C GLY A 421 -31.34 62.54 -10.08
N GLU A 422 -30.89 63.70 -10.58
CA GLU A 422 -31.05 65.02 -9.92
C GLU A 422 -32.52 65.40 -9.65
N GLU A 423 -33.47 64.88 -10.43
CA GLU A 423 -34.91 65.15 -10.23
C GLU A 423 -35.60 64.19 -9.25
N HIS A 424 -34.93 63.12 -8.81
CA HIS A 424 -35.53 62.04 -8.02
C HIS A 424 -34.61 61.62 -6.86
N ALA A 425 -34.09 62.59 -6.10
CA ALA A 425 -33.25 62.35 -4.94
C ALA A 425 -33.91 61.42 -3.92
N VAL A 426 -33.11 60.66 -3.17
CA VAL A 426 -33.59 60.11 -1.89
C VAL A 426 -33.39 61.19 -0.83
N VAL A 427 -34.50 61.73 -0.34
CA VAL A 427 -34.52 62.69 0.76
C VAL A 427 -34.52 61.92 2.07
N ILE A 428 -33.49 62.16 2.89
CA ILE A 428 -33.38 61.62 4.24
C ILE A 428 -33.68 62.77 5.20
N SER A 429 -34.89 62.76 5.75
CA SER A 429 -35.28 63.66 6.83
C SER A 429 -34.46 63.31 8.08
N GLN A 430 -33.64 64.25 8.55
CA GLN A 430 -33.03 64.11 9.87
C GLN A 430 -34.15 64.24 10.90
N GLY A 431 -34.48 63.12 11.55
CA GLY A 431 -35.36 63.10 12.73
C GLY A 431 -34.65 63.70 13.93
#